data_AF-A0AA89Q938-F1
#
_entry.id   AF-A0AA89Q938-F1
#
_cell.length_a   1.000
_cell.length_b   1.000
_cell.length_c   1.000
_cell.angle_alpha   90.00
_cell.angle_beta   90.00
_cell.angle_gamma   90.00
#
_symmetry.space_group_name_H-M   'P 1'
#
loop_
_entity.id
_entity.type
_entity.pdbx_description
1 polymer ?
#
loop_
_entity_poly.entity_id
_entity_poly.type
_entity_poly.pdbx_seq_one_letter_code
_entity_poly.pdbx_strand_id
1 'polypeptide(L)'
;MASSRQMLLAMQFTSGYGAEPGAWRLPGANLSSYTDMDQFVRYAQAAERGKIQLLFIADTPVLDVDLEDQTPHHPIDPLLVLTG
;
A
#
# COMPACT_ATOMS: atom_id res chain seq x y z
N MET A 1 -12.20 -22.41 30.15
CA MET A 1 -12.76 -22.01 28.84
C MET A 1 -11.58 -21.81 27.89
N ALA A 2 -11.51 -22.55 26.78
CA ALA A 2 -10.47 -22.31 25.79
C ALA A 2 -10.76 -20.96 25.10
N SER A 3 -9.77 -20.06 25.10
CA SER A 3 -9.83 -18.80 24.35
C SER A 3 -10.05 -19.13 22.86
N SER A 4 -11.12 -18.58 22.28
CA SER A 4 -11.39 -18.65 20.84
C SER A 4 -10.41 -17.72 20.10
N ARG A 5 -9.17 -18.16 19.95
CA ARG A 5 -8.18 -17.42 19.17
C ARG A 5 -8.67 -17.32 17.74
N GLN A 6 -8.80 -16.10 17.24
CA GLN A 6 -9.09 -15.82 15.85
C GLN A 6 -7.81 -15.43 15.13
N MET A 7 -7.73 -15.78 13.84
CA MET A 7 -6.65 -15.31 12.98
C MET A 7 -6.78 -13.80 12.79
N LEU A 8 -5.66 -13.10 12.90
CA LEU A 8 -5.57 -11.68 12.55
C LEU A 8 -5.00 -11.57 11.14
N LEU A 9 -5.58 -10.69 10.35
CA LEU A 9 -5.15 -10.34 9.01
C LEU A 9 -4.59 -8.93 9.00
N ALA A 10 -3.47 -8.76 8.31
CA ALA A 10 -2.84 -7.48 8.04
C ALA A 10 -2.82 -7.22 6.54
N MET A 11 -2.97 -5.96 6.14
CA MET A 11 -2.80 -5.51 4.77
C MET A 11 -1.59 -4.60 4.68
N GLN A 12 -0.69 -4.90 3.75
CA GLN A 12 0.45 -4.05 3.46
C GLN A 12 0.11 -3.05 2.34
N PHE A 13 0.46 -1.78 2.56
CA PHE A 13 0.56 -0.79 1.50
C PHE A 13 1.85 -0.98 0.71
N THR A 14 1.74 -0.95 -0.61
CA THR A 14 2.86 -0.97 -1.56
C THR A 14 2.92 0.37 -2.29
N SER A 15 3.66 0.47 -3.39
CA SER A 15 3.80 1.67 -4.23
C SER A 15 2.51 2.22 -4.86
N GLY A 16 1.34 1.67 -4.52
CA GLY A 16 0.04 2.11 -5.00
C GLY A 16 -0.39 1.45 -6.32
N TYR A 17 0.50 0.80 -7.05
CA TYR A 17 0.16 0.08 -8.29
C TYR A 17 -0.26 -1.38 -8.03
N GLY A 18 0.14 -1.94 -6.89
CA GLY A 18 -0.02 -3.35 -6.56
C GLY A 18 1.25 -3.91 -5.93
N ALA A 19 1.23 -5.19 -5.55
CA ALA A 19 2.39 -5.86 -4.95
C ALA A 19 3.34 -6.49 -6.00
N GLU A 20 2.92 -6.57 -7.26
CA GLU A 20 3.73 -7.07 -8.36
C GLU A 20 4.48 -5.89 -9.01
N PRO A 21 5.81 -5.97 -9.22
CA PRO A 21 6.61 -4.87 -9.78
C PRO A 21 6.11 -4.31 -11.12
N GLY A 22 5.52 -5.13 -11.97
CA GLY A 22 4.93 -4.74 -13.25
C GLY A 22 3.46 -4.29 -13.20
N ALA A 23 2.83 -4.22 -12.02
CA ALA A 23 1.39 -3.97 -11.90
C ALA A 23 0.95 -2.62 -12.48
N TRP A 24 1.85 -1.63 -12.51
CA TRP A 24 1.63 -0.33 -13.12
C TRP A 24 1.36 -0.39 -14.64
N ARG A 25 1.74 -1.49 -15.30
CA ARG A 25 1.55 -1.72 -16.74
C ARG A 25 0.20 -2.35 -17.09
N LEU A 26 -0.59 -2.75 -16.08
CA LEU A 26 -1.88 -3.36 -16.32
C LEU A 26 -2.87 -2.36 -16.94
N PRO A 27 -3.71 -2.79 -17.90
CA PRO A 27 -4.78 -1.92 -18.43
C PRO A 27 -5.68 -1.41 -17.30
N GLY A 28 -5.83 -0.08 -17.21
CA GLY A 28 -6.64 0.57 -16.18
C GLY A 28 -5.90 0.86 -14.87
N ALA A 29 -4.60 0.56 -14.77
CA ALA A 29 -3.78 1.05 -13.67
C ALA A 29 -3.78 2.59 -13.64
N ASN A 30 -3.95 3.17 -12.46
CA ASN A 30 -3.84 4.60 -12.26
C ASN A 30 -2.35 4.98 -12.21
N LEU A 31 -1.85 5.68 -13.23
CA LEU A 31 -0.43 6.09 -13.28
C LEU A 31 -0.07 7.16 -12.23
N SER A 32 -1.07 7.76 -11.57
CA SER A 32 -0.88 8.67 -10.44
C SER A 32 -0.95 7.99 -9.08
N SER A 33 -1.12 6.65 -9.02
CA SER A 33 -1.30 5.92 -7.76
C SER A 33 -0.21 6.17 -6.72
N TYR A 34 1.03 6.40 -7.14
CA TYR A 34 2.14 6.62 -6.20
C TYR A 34 1.98 7.88 -5.34
N THR A 35 1.39 8.94 -5.90
CA THR A 35 1.22 10.24 -5.23
C THR A 35 -0.23 10.56 -4.86
N ASP A 36 -1.17 9.66 -5.18
CA ASP A 36 -2.59 9.82 -4.85
C ASP A 36 -2.85 9.44 -3.38
N MET A 37 -2.88 10.46 -2.51
CA MET A 37 -3.16 10.31 -1.08
C MET A 37 -4.55 9.73 -0.79
N ASP A 38 -5.56 10.07 -1.61
CA ASP A 38 -6.92 9.56 -1.44
C ASP A 38 -6.98 8.04 -1.68
N GLN A 39 -6.00 7.48 -2.39
CA GLN A 39 -5.90 6.04 -2.59
C GLN A 39 -5.67 5.29 -1.27
N PHE A 40 -4.85 5.82 -0.38
CA PHE A 40 -4.62 5.24 0.94
C PHE A 40 -5.92 5.22 1.76
N VAL A 41 -6.72 6.30 1.67
CA VAL A 41 -8.04 6.39 2.31
C VAL A 41 -8.99 5.34 1.76
N ARG A 42 -9.08 5.20 0.42
CA ARG A 42 -9.95 4.20 -0.23
C ARG A 42 -9.58 2.77 0.19
N TYR A 43 -8.29 2.46 0.27
CA TYR A 43 -7.80 1.15 0.69
C TYR A 43 -8.01 0.90 2.19
N ALA A 44 -7.80 1.90 3.04
CA ALA A 44 -8.09 1.81 4.47
C ALA A 44 -9.58 1.54 4.74
N GLN A 45 -10.48 2.24 4.04
CA GLN A 45 -11.93 2.00 4.11
C GLN A 45 -12.31 0.59 3.62
N ALA A 46 -11.62 0.08 2.59
CA ALA A 46 -11.83 -1.29 2.12
C ALA A 46 -11.35 -2.34 3.14
N ALA A 47 -10.18 -2.12 3.75
CA ALA A 47 -9.63 -2.95 4.80
C ALA A 47 -10.55 -2.99 6.04
N GLU A 48 -11.08 -1.84 6.45
CA GLU A 48 -12.04 -1.73 7.56
C GLU A 48 -13.33 -2.51 7.28
N ARG A 49 -13.92 -2.31 6.09
CA ARG A 49 -15.09 -3.09 5.64
C ARG A 49 -14.81 -4.60 5.62
N GLY A 50 -13.60 -4.98 5.21
CA GLY A 50 -13.12 -6.37 5.14
C GLY A 50 -12.70 -6.97 6.48
N LYS A 51 -12.78 -6.23 7.59
CA LYS A 51 -12.33 -6.68 8.92
C LYS A 51 -10.84 -7.04 8.95
N ILE A 52 -10.00 -6.28 8.25
CA ILE A 52 -8.55 -6.35 8.40
C ILE A 52 -8.17 -5.59 9.67
N GLN A 53 -7.32 -6.17 10.51
CA GLN A 53 -7.01 -5.63 11.84
C GLN A 53 -5.85 -4.64 11.84
N LEU A 54 -4.98 -4.72 10.84
CA LEU A 54 -3.76 -3.94 10.79
C LEU A 54 -3.45 -3.48 9.37
N LEU A 55 -3.10 -2.21 9.25
CA LEU A 55 -2.48 -1.63 8.06
C LEU A 55 -0.97 -1.54 8.31
N PHE A 56 -0.19 -2.05 7.38
CA PHE A 56 1.27 -2.06 7.46
C PHE A 56 1.85 -1.23 6.33
N ILE A 57 2.72 -0.27 6.67
CA ILE A 57 3.45 0.55 5.69
C ILE A 57 4.93 0.20 5.87
N ALA A 58 5.50 -0.49 4.89
CA ALA A 58 6.93 -0.76 4.85
C ALA A 58 7.63 0.41 4.16
N ASP A 59 8.77 0.82 4.68
CA ASP A 59 9.56 1.90 4.10
C ASP A 59 11.05 1.59 4.18
N THR A 60 11.76 2.07 3.17
CA THR A 60 13.22 2.12 3.10
C THR A 60 13.56 3.52 2.57
N PRO A 61 14.31 4.36 3.30
CA PRO A 61 14.57 5.76 2.93
C PRO A 61 15.62 5.85 1.81
N VAL A 62 15.34 5.21 0.68
CA VAL A 62 16.18 5.14 -0.52
C VAL A 62 15.28 5.01 -1.73
N LEU A 63 15.66 5.68 -2.82
CA LEU A 63 15.16 5.38 -4.15
C LEU A 63 16.26 4.59 -4.87
N ASP A 64 16.07 3.29 -5.04
CA ASP A 64 17.07 2.35 -5.56
C ASP A 64 16.78 1.86 -6.99
N VAL A 65 15.78 2.47 -7.65
CA VAL A 65 15.37 2.14 -9.02
C VAL A 65 15.63 3.27 -9.99
N ASP A 66 15.80 2.91 -11.27
CA ASP A 66 15.73 3.85 -12.38
C ASP A 66 14.27 4.11 -12.75
N LEU A 67 13.84 5.37 -12.63
CA LEU A 67 12.47 5.77 -12.89
C LEU A 67 12.14 5.86 -14.39
N GLU A 68 13.12 5.79 -15.28
CA GLU A 68 12.87 5.69 -16.73
C GLU A 68 12.20 4.36 -17.08
N ASP A 69 12.53 3.29 -16.35
CA ASP A 69 12.09 1.93 -16.65
C ASP A 69 11.17 1.31 -15.59
N GLN A 70 11.19 1.83 -14.36
CA GLN A 70 10.50 1.25 -13.20
C GLN A 70 9.75 2.29 -12.38
N THR A 71 8.77 1.83 -11.61
CA THR A 71 8.14 2.63 -10.55
C THR A 71 8.83 2.40 -9.21
N PRO A 72 8.70 3.31 -8.23
CA PRO A 72 9.10 3.01 -6.86
C PRO A 72 8.44 1.71 -6.37
N HIS A 73 9.17 0.92 -5.56
CA HIS A 73 8.66 -0.33 -4.99
C HIS A 73 7.93 -0.11 -3.65
N HIS A 74 8.38 0.89 -2.89
CA HIS A 74 7.80 1.27 -1.61
C HIS A 74 6.66 2.30 -1.80
N PRO A 75 5.70 2.39 -0.86
CA PRO A 75 4.74 3.50 -0.81
C PRO A 75 5.45 4.85 -0.64
N ILE A 76 4.70 5.94 -0.82
CA ILE A 76 5.15 7.27 -0.42
C ILE A 76 5.47 7.32 1.09
N ASP A 77 6.35 8.24 1.49
CA ASP A 77 6.86 8.38 2.85
C ASP A 77 5.75 8.23 3.93
N PRO A 78 5.87 7.28 4.87
CA PRO A 78 4.81 7.00 5.84
C PRO A 78 4.47 8.18 6.75
N LEU A 79 5.41 9.07 7.04
CA LEU A 79 5.15 10.24 7.89
C LEU A 79 4.29 11.25 7.13
N LEU A 80 4.54 11.45 5.83
CA LEU A 80 3.65 12.24 4.97
C LEU A 80 2.26 11.61 4.91
N VAL A 81 2.16 10.29 4.78
CA VAL A 81 0.87 9.59 4.74
C VAL A 81 0.05 9.79 6.00
N LEU A 82 0.70 9.76 7.17
CA LEU A 82 0.01 9.79 8.45
C LEU A 82 -0.30 11.21 8.97
N THR A 83 0.23 12.26 8.32
CA THR A 83 0.04 13.66 8.73
C THR A 83 -0.75 14.50 7.74
N GLY A 84 -0.96 14.00 6.52
CA GLY A 84 -1.74 14.65 5.46
C GLY A 84 -3.25 14.53 5.63
#